data_AF-A0A922CP19-F1
#
_entry.id   AF-A0A922CP19-F1
#
_cell.length_a   1.000
_cell.length_b   1.000
_cell.length_c   1.000
_cell.angle_alpha   90.00
_cell.angle_beta   90.00
_cell.angle_gamma   90.00
#
_symmetry.space_group_name_H-M   'P 1'
#
loop_
_entity.id
_entity.type
_entity.pdbx_description
1 polymer ?
#
loop_
_entity_poly.entity_id
_entity_poly.type
_entity_poly.pdbx_seq_one_letter_code
_entity_poly.pdbx_strand_id
1 'polypeptide(L)'
;MDAKLAILYLMKLAPLSKCRVDRNKNKIHARHARAQYTRYRRKGRPLVIMASKSNGVEHEWVRGPPPGGSVWKRFGRAIYNSEEKSFLGRTGKRWGILFAFYTVFYSVLALLFALCMGGLFLSLDDRKPTHILDSSLIGANPGVTCRPYPIAYNKVQYDPQNFTNGHPYINQLQEFFTPYETIDWYKSENVCVSADNYGFPETPCFFIKINKIYGWSPDCYTAVDLPEDMPDDLVEHIKSLEPEKQNQVWITCVDESHNSTKIEYPWGRGLASSFYPFNNTDGYQSPLVAVKITPAVDDTVSIRCRAWAKNIIYNKSIKEQSGYTRILLHVNVADNTTDVLT
;
A
#
# COMPACT_ATOMS: atom_id res chain seq x y z
N MET A 1 20.40 33.25 7.04
CA MET A 1 20.43 33.35 8.51
C MET A 1 19.66 32.17 9.12
N ASP A 2 19.85 30.93 8.65
CA ASP A 2 20.94 29.97 8.91
C ASP A 2 20.97 29.35 10.31
N ALA A 3 20.00 28.45 10.55
CA ALA A 3 20.01 27.44 11.60
C ALA A 3 21.12 26.36 11.44
N LYS A 4 21.92 26.42 10.36
CA LYS A 4 23.04 25.50 10.10
C LYS A 4 24.30 25.81 10.92
N LEU A 5 24.42 26.99 11.54
CA LEU A 5 25.63 27.38 12.30
C LEU A 5 25.66 26.88 13.75
N ALA A 6 24.50 26.57 14.36
CA ALA A 6 24.43 26.21 15.78
C ALA A 6 24.89 24.77 16.08
N ILE A 7 24.74 23.85 15.12
CA ILE A 7 25.07 22.42 15.30
C ILE A 7 26.58 22.17 15.20
N LEU A 8 27.31 23.02 14.46
CA LEU A 8 28.77 22.91 14.29
C LEU A 8 29.58 23.40 15.49
N TYR A 9 29.01 24.22 16.37
CA TYR A 9 29.71 24.76 17.54
C TYR A 9 29.73 23.80 18.75
N LEU A 10 28.78 22.87 18.84
CA LEU A 10 28.66 21.95 19.98
C LEU A 10 29.52 20.68 19.87
N MET A 11 30.16 20.41 18.72
CA MET A 11 31.02 19.23 18.52
C MET A 11 32.51 19.48 18.77
N LYS A 12 32.93 20.67 19.22
CA LYS A 12 34.36 21.07 19.25
C LYS A 12 35.06 21.10 20.61
N LEU A 13 34.49 20.53 21.67
CA LEU A 13 35.13 20.48 22.99
C LEU A 13 35.04 19.08 23.64
N ALA A 14 35.90 18.17 23.19
CA ALA A 14 36.33 17.01 24.00
C ALA A 14 37.73 16.55 23.56
N PRO A 15 38.77 16.71 24.39
CA PRO A 15 40.09 16.18 24.08
C PRO A 15 40.10 14.66 24.25
N LEU A 16 40.43 13.94 23.16
CA LEU A 16 40.76 12.52 23.17
C LEU A 16 42.13 12.31 23.84
N SER A 17 42.15 12.08 25.15
CA SER A 17 43.34 11.58 25.84
C SER A 17 43.48 10.07 25.61
N LYS A 18 44.50 9.68 24.83
CA LYS A 18 45.01 8.30 24.72
C LYS A 18 45.42 7.78 26.10
N CYS A 19 44.81 6.68 26.57
CA CYS A 19 45.39 5.85 27.62
C CYS A 19 46.02 4.60 27.01
N ARG A 20 47.35 4.57 27.01
CA ARG A 20 48.21 3.42 26.70
C ARG A 20 48.21 2.49 27.92
N VAL A 21 47.94 1.20 27.71
CA VAL A 21 48.01 0.16 28.73
C VAL A 21 49.46 -0.30 28.88
N ASP A 22 50.13 0.07 29.97
CA ASP A 22 51.42 -0.50 30.35
C ASP A 22 51.23 -1.64 31.36
N ARG A 23 51.44 -2.87 30.89
CA ARG A 23 51.67 -4.06 31.71
C ARG A 23 53.10 -4.02 32.26
N ASN A 24 53.30 -3.45 33.44
CA ASN A 24 54.28 -3.95 34.42
C ASN A 24 54.35 -3.02 35.63
N LYS A 25 53.82 -3.49 36.77
CA LYS A 25 54.34 -3.26 38.13
C LYS A 25 53.38 -3.90 39.14
N ASN A 26 53.32 -5.23 39.07
CA ASN A 26 52.81 -6.06 40.14
C ASN A 26 54.03 -6.74 40.78
N LYS A 27 54.52 -6.18 41.87
CA LYS A 27 55.27 -6.86 42.95
C LYS A 27 55.84 -5.77 43.86
N ILE A 28 55.79 -6.05 45.16
CA ILE A 28 56.28 -5.20 46.27
C ILE A 28 55.23 -4.17 46.72
N HIS A 29 54.18 -4.65 47.39
CA HIS A 29 53.49 -3.99 48.53
C HIS A 29 52.45 -4.94 49.18
N ALA A 30 52.25 -6.14 48.63
CA ALA A 30 51.44 -7.21 49.21
C ALA A 30 52.16 -8.05 50.30
N ARG A 31 52.83 -7.40 51.28
CA ARG A 31 53.46 -8.10 52.42
C ARG A 31 53.21 -7.49 53.82
N HIS A 32 52.32 -6.50 53.98
CA HIS A 32 52.06 -5.92 55.31
C HIS A 32 50.60 -5.84 55.79
N ALA A 33 49.65 -6.52 55.13
CA ALA A 33 48.26 -6.60 55.60
C ALA A 33 47.69 -8.05 55.61
N ARG A 34 48.56 -9.03 55.91
CA ARG A 34 48.17 -10.42 56.26
C ARG A 34 48.38 -10.62 57.76
N ALA A 35 47.67 -9.85 58.57
CA ALA A 35 47.45 -10.15 59.98
C ALA A 35 46.13 -9.46 60.32
N GLN A 36 45.23 -10.18 61.00
CA GLN A 36 43.87 -9.74 61.36
C GLN A 36 42.82 -9.90 60.24
N TYR A 37 42.48 -11.15 59.90
CA TYR A 37 41.06 -11.60 59.95
C TYR A 37 40.97 -13.10 59.58
N THR A 38 41.47 -13.96 60.46
CA THR A 38 41.14 -15.39 60.48
C THR A 38 40.82 -15.79 61.91
N ARG A 39 39.60 -15.50 62.37
CA ARG A 39 38.94 -16.19 63.50
C ARG A 39 37.53 -15.64 63.66
N TYR A 40 36.52 -16.37 63.18
CA TYR A 40 35.51 -17.01 64.03
C TYR A 40 34.39 -17.58 63.14
N ARG A 41 34.37 -18.90 63.00
CA ARG A 41 33.22 -19.67 62.56
C ARG A 41 32.70 -20.38 63.81
N ARG A 42 31.57 -19.95 64.39
CA ARG A 42 30.59 -20.80 65.11
C ARG A 42 29.42 -19.98 65.70
N LYS A 43 28.21 -20.37 65.27
CA LYS A 43 26.91 -20.42 65.96
C LYS A 43 26.30 -19.13 66.55
N GLY A 44 25.10 -18.80 66.06
CA GLY A 44 23.97 -18.34 66.90
C GLY A 44 23.39 -16.96 66.59
N ARG A 45 22.16 -16.96 66.04
CA ARG A 45 21.17 -15.84 65.91
C ARG A 45 21.56 -14.63 65.03
N PRO A 46 20.75 -14.25 64.02
CA PRO A 46 20.85 -12.92 63.46
C PRO A 46 20.20 -11.93 64.44
N LEU A 47 21.01 -11.00 64.93
CA LEU A 47 20.54 -9.80 65.61
C LEU A 47 19.80 -8.95 64.57
N VAL A 48 18.48 -8.81 64.74
CA VAL A 48 17.67 -7.87 63.96
C VAL A 48 18.06 -6.47 64.43
N ILE A 49 18.87 -5.76 63.63
CA ILE A 49 19.03 -4.31 63.78
C ILE A 49 17.96 -3.68 62.89
N MET A 50 16.83 -3.33 63.49
CA MET A 50 15.92 -2.36 62.88
C MET A 50 16.61 -0.99 62.92
N ALA A 51 17.17 -0.57 61.79
CA ALA A 51 17.55 0.82 61.60
C ALA A 51 16.28 1.62 61.29
N SER A 52 15.86 2.42 62.28
CA SER A 52 14.86 3.48 62.12
C SER A 52 15.29 4.41 60.98
N LYS A 53 14.50 4.48 59.90
CA LYS A 53 14.68 5.51 58.86
C LYS A 53 13.92 6.77 59.24
N SER A 54 14.59 7.68 59.95
CA SER A 54 14.19 9.08 59.97
C SER A 54 15.05 9.88 58.97
N ASN A 55 14.35 10.61 58.11
CA ASN A 55 14.82 11.77 57.33
C ASN A 55 15.53 11.45 56.00
N GLY A 56 14.72 11.49 54.93
CA GLY A 56 14.99 12.20 53.68
C GLY A 56 16.38 12.10 53.05
N VAL A 57 16.40 11.50 51.86
CA VAL A 57 17.51 11.42 50.89
C VAL A 57 18.47 10.24 51.13
N GLU A 58 18.04 9.05 50.70
CA GLU A 58 18.95 7.91 50.49
C GLU A 58 19.45 7.87 49.05
N HIS A 59 20.75 8.09 48.88
CA HIS A 59 21.52 7.60 47.74
C HIS A 59 21.90 6.13 47.99
N GLU A 60 20.95 5.21 47.87
CA GLU A 60 21.21 3.77 48.01
C GLU A 60 20.92 3.04 46.69
N TRP A 61 21.85 3.17 45.74
CA TRP A 61 21.83 2.40 44.48
C TRP A 61 22.55 1.04 44.58
N VAL A 62 22.91 0.60 45.81
CA VAL A 62 23.44 -0.75 46.00
C VAL A 62 22.26 -1.72 46.02
N ARG A 63 21.83 -2.16 44.82
CA ARG A 63 20.96 -3.34 44.73
C ARG A 63 21.73 -4.52 45.31
N GLY A 64 21.39 -4.91 46.54
CA GLY A 64 21.88 -6.14 47.14
C GLY A 64 21.64 -7.33 46.20
N PRO A 65 22.51 -8.36 46.20
CA PRO A 65 22.32 -9.52 45.34
C PRO A 65 20.93 -10.13 45.57
N PRO A 66 20.22 -10.54 44.50
CA PRO A 66 18.85 -11.01 44.64
C PRO A 66 18.81 -12.22 45.57
N PRO A 67 17.91 -12.26 46.57
CA PRO A 67 17.82 -13.37 47.51
C PRO A 67 17.71 -14.72 46.77
N GLY A 68 18.40 -15.74 47.30
CA GLY A 68 18.41 -17.09 46.74
C GLY A 68 17.00 -17.69 46.66
N GLY A 69 16.70 -18.40 45.57
CA GLY A 69 15.42 -19.08 45.36
C GLY A 69 15.27 -19.67 43.96
N SER A 70 14.24 -20.50 43.76
CA SER A 70 13.85 -21.03 42.43
C SER A 70 13.62 -19.89 41.43
N VAL A 71 13.97 -20.12 40.16
CA VAL A 71 13.86 -19.14 39.06
C VAL A 71 12.46 -18.50 39.01
N TRP A 72 11.42 -19.29 39.22
CA TRP A 72 10.03 -18.83 39.26
C TRP A 72 9.70 -17.91 40.43
N LYS A 73 10.29 -18.16 41.61
CA LYS A 73 10.13 -17.28 42.77
C LYS A 73 10.87 -15.95 42.58
N ARG A 74 11.99 -15.96 41.85
CA ARG A 74 12.73 -14.75 41.47
C ARG A 74 11.98 -13.94 40.44
N PHE A 75 11.41 -14.60 39.43
CA PHE A 75 10.58 -13.96 38.42
C PHE A 75 9.30 -13.35 39.02
N GLY A 76 8.59 -14.08 39.87
CA GLY A 76 7.42 -13.56 40.59
C GLY A 76 7.75 -12.35 41.46
N ARG A 77 8.88 -12.39 42.19
CA ARG A 77 9.35 -11.25 43.00
C ARG A 77 9.83 -10.07 42.16
N ALA A 78 10.30 -10.30 40.92
CA ALA A 78 10.67 -9.24 39.99
C ALA A 78 9.43 -8.49 39.43
N ILE A 79 8.31 -9.20 39.26
CA ILE A 79 7.03 -8.60 38.84
C ILE A 79 6.40 -7.85 40.01
N TYR A 80 6.27 -8.49 41.17
CA TYR A 80 5.63 -7.89 42.33
C TYR A 80 6.37 -8.25 43.62
N ASN A 81 6.85 -7.23 44.32
CA ASN A 81 7.41 -7.38 45.66
C ASN A 81 6.36 -6.98 46.70
N SER A 82 5.78 -7.97 47.38
CA SER A 82 4.74 -7.76 48.40
C SER A 82 5.26 -7.01 49.64
N GLU A 83 6.55 -7.15 49.97
CA GLU A 83 7.17 -6.50 51.14
C GLU A 83 7.30 -4.99 50.95
N GLU A 84 7.64 -4.54 49.74
CA GLU A 84 7.83 -3.12 49.40
C GLU A 84 6.61 -2.51 48.68
N LYS A 85 5.55 -3.30 48.44
CA LYS A 85 4.39 -2.96 47.60
C LYS A 85 4.80 -2.32 46.27
N SER A 86 5.85 -2.87 45.64
CA SER A 86 6.41 -2.36 44.39
C SER A 86 6.08 -3.30 43.23
N PHE A 87 5.63 -2.74 42.12
CA PHE A 87 5.38 -3.45 40.87
C PHE A 87 6.49 -3.09 39.86
N LEU A 88 7.15 -4.09 39.27
CA LEU A 88 8.28 -3.95 38.34
C LEU A 88 9.37 -2.98 38.86
N GLY A 89 9.68 -3.05 40.16
CA GLY A 89 10.73 -2.24 40.78
C GLY A 89 10.36 -0.77 41.08
N ARG A 90 9.08 -0.38 40.97
CA ARG A 90 8.61 0.95 41.38
C ARG A 90 7.41 0.84 42.32
N THR A 91 7.34 1.72 43.32
CA THR A 91 6.18 1.82 44.22
C THR A 91 4.96 2.35 43.47
N GLY A 92 3.75 1.97 43.90
CA GLY A 92 2.50 2.45 43.28
C GLY A 92 2.40 3.97 43.16
N LYS A 93 2.93 4.71 44.16
CA LYS A 93 3.03 6.18 44.11
C LYS A 93 3.92 6.67 42.95
N ARG A 94 5.05 6.02 42.69
CA ARG A 94 5.96 6.40 41.58
C ARG A 94 5.37 6.04 40.22
N TRP A 95 4.63 4.94 40.13
CA TRP A 95 3.85 4.60 38.93
C TRP A 95 2.76 5.64 38.67
N GLY A 96 2.00 6.05 39.69
CA GLY A 96 0.99 7.11 39.56
C GLY A 96 1.58 8.43 39.07
N ILE A 97 2.73 8.85 39.62
CA ILE A 97 3.45 10.05 39.17
C ILE A 97 3.92 9.90 37.71
N LEU A 98 4.46 8.74 37.35
CA LEU A 98 4.90 8.44 35.98
C LEU A 98 3.74 8.54 34.99
N PHE A 99 2.62 7.87 35.29
CA PHE A 99 1.44 7.90 34.43
C PHE A 99 0.88 9.31 34.33
N ALA A 100 0.73 10.03 35.44
CA ALA A 100 0.24 11.41 35.42
C ALA A 100 1.14 12.31 34.55
N PHE A 101 2.47 12.19 34.69
CA PHE A 101 3.43 12.94 33.87
C PHE A 101 3.27 12.63 32.38
N TYR A 102 3.29 11.35 32.00
CA TYR A 102 3.18 10.98 30.58
C TYR A 102 1.81 11.27 29.99
N THR A 103 0.73 11.13 30.77
CA THR A 103 -0.61 11.49 30.33
C THR A 103 -0.69 12.98 29.99
N VAL A 104 -0.17 13.86 30.85
CA VAL A 104 -0.15 15.30 30.58
C VAL A 104 0.80 15.65 29.44
N PHE A 105 1.98 15.04 29.40
CA PHE A 105 2.95 15.28 28.34
C PHE A 105 2.39 14.90 26.96
N TYR A 106 1.82 13.70 26.83
CA TYR A 106 1.25 13.24 25.57
C TYR A 106 -0.05 13.93 25.21
N SER A 107 -0.85 14.40 26.18
CA SER A 107 -2.05 15.19 25.86
C SER A 107 -1.68 16.54 25.24
N VAL A 108 -0.66 17.21 25.75
CA VAL A 108 -0.14 18.45 25.17
C VAL A 108 0.47 18.20 23.78
N LEU A 109 1.24 17.12 23.61
CA LEU A 109 1.81 16.76 22.31
C LEU A 109 0.73 16.44 21.26
N ALA A 110 -0.31 15.70 21.66
CA ALA A 110 -1.44 15.39 20.79
C ALA A 110 -2.21 16.64 20.40
N LEU A 111 -2.41 17.59 21.33
CA LEU A 111 -3.05 18.87 21.05
C LEU A 111 -2.23 19.72 20.05
N LEU A 112 -0.91 19.80 20.24
CA LEU A 112 -0.03 20.50 19.29
C LEU A 112 -0.11 19.87 17.89
N PHE A 113 -0.06 18.54 17.80
CA PHE A 113 -0.21 17.83 16.53
C PHE A 113 -1.57 18.11 15.89
N ALA A 114 -2.66 18.07 16.66
CA ALA A 114 -4.01 18.37 16.17
C ALA A 114 -4.13 19.81 15.65
N LEU A 115 -3.52 20.79 16.32
CA LEU A 115 -3.49 22.19 15.85
C LEU A 115 -2.70 22.33 14.54
N CYS A 116 -1.54 21.69 14.43
CA CYS A 116 -0.75 21.69 13.20
C CYS A 116 -1.50 21.02 12.05
N MET A 117 -2.13 19.87 12.29
CA MET A 117 -2.96 19.19 11.29
C MET A 117 -4.20 20.01 10.93
N GLY A 118 -4.83 20.68 11.90
CA GLY A 118 -5.94 21.60 11.64
C GLY A 118 -5.53 22.76 10.75
N GLY A 119 -4.37 23.38 11.00
CA GLY A 119 -3.81 24.41 10.12
C GLY A 119 -3.54 23.91 8.70
N LEU A 120 -3.06 22.68 8.54
CA LEU A 120 -2.90 22.06 7.23
C LEU A 120 -4.26 21.88 6.53
N PHE A 121 -5.27 21.31 7.19
CA PHE A 121 -6.58 21.10 6.57
C PHE A 121 -7.28 22.40 6.18
N LEU A 122 -7.06 23.50 6.91
CA LEU A 122 -7.56 24.83 6.51
C LEU A 122 -6.88 25.37 5.23
N SER A 123 -5.70 24.88 4.87
CA SER A 123 -4.99 25.26 3.63
C SER A 123 -5.33 24.38 2.43
N LEU A 124 -6.06 23.29 2.64
CA LEU A 124 -6.44 22.34 1.59
C LEU A 124 -7.82 22.68 1.03
N ASP A 125 -7.97 22.52 -0.27
CA ASP A 125 -9.25 22.63 -0.97
C ASP A 125 -9.87 21.23 -1.09
N ASP A 126 -11.13 21.07 -0.67
CA ASP A 126 -11.84 19.78 -0.70
C ASP A 126 -12.21 19.33 -2.13
N ARG A 127 -12.24 20.25 -3.09
CA ARG A 127 -12.66 19.97 -4.47
C ARG A 127 -11.48 19.71 -5.41
N LYS A 128 -10.29 20.18 -5.07
CA LYS A 128 -9.11 20.13 -5.95
C LYS A 128 -7.83 19.79 -5.18
N PRO A 129 -7.02 18.83 -5.66
CA PRO A 129 -5.71 18.57 -5.05
C PRO A 129 -4.73 19.72 -5.30
N THR A 130 -3.89 20.04 -4.30
CA THR A 130 -2.91 21.14 -4.37
C THR A 130 -1.87 20.94 -5.46
N HIS A 131 -1.39 19.71 -5.65
CA HIS A 131 -0.43 19.33 -6.69
C HIS A 131 -1.14 18.51 -7.76
N ILE A 132 -1.06 18.98 -9.02
CA ILE A 132 -1.74 18.38 -10.18
C ILE A 132 -0.73 18.00 -11.27
N LEU A 133 -1.07 16.99 -12.09
CA LEU A 133 -0.29 16.55 -13.26
C LEU A 133 1.19 16.35 -12.90
N ASP A 134 2.12 16.99 -13.63
CA ASP A 134 3.57 16.83 -13.46
C ASP A 134 4.10 17.33 -12.12
N SER A 135 3.37 18.22 -11.44
CA SER A 135 3.72 18.65 -10.07
C SER A 135 3.33 17.63 -9.01
N SER A 136 2.51 16.63 -9.38
CA SER A 136 2.03 15.58 -8.48
C SER A 136 2.91 14.32 -8.55
N LEU A 137 2.90 13.53 -7.48
CA LEU A 137 3.62 12.25 -7.44
C LEU A 137 3.06 11.21 -8.43
N ILE A 138 1.78 11.34 -8.80
CA ILE A 138 1.10 10.44 -9.75
C ILE A 138 1.53 10.74 -11.20
N GLY A 139 1.89 11.99 -11.48
CA GLY A 139 2.25 12.49 -12.81
C GLY A 139 1.04 12.76 -13.70
N ALA A 140 1.31 13.14 -14.96
CA ALA A 140 0.30 13.44 -15.97
C ALA A 140 -0.14 12.23 -16.83
N ASN A 141 0.45 11.04 -16.62
CA ASN A 141 0.14 9.86 -17.42
C ASN A 141 -0.96 9.01 -16.74
N PRO A 142 -2.17 8.90 -17.31
CA PRO A 142 -3.22 8.12 -16.68
C PRO A 142 -3.01 6.62 -16.87
N GLY A 143 -3.34 5.86 -15.82
CA GLY A 143 -3.43 4.41 -15.89
C GLY A 143 -4.63 3.96 -16.72
N VAL A 144 -4.49 2.82 -17.39
CA VAL A 144 -5.60 2.13 -18.07
C VAL A 144 -6.02 0.95 -17.18
N THR A 145 -7.32 0.78 -17.01
CA THR A 145 -7.91 -0.27 -16.17
C THR A 145 -8.93 -1.06 -16.97
N CYS A 146 -9.09 -2.33 -16.61
CA CYS A 146 -10.13 -3.19 -17.16
C CYS A 146 -11.07 -3.68 -16.05
N ARG A 147 -12.33 -3.92 -16.40
CA ARG A 147 -13.34 -4.59 -15.58
C ARG A 147 -13.90 -5.80 -16.35
N PRO A 148 -14.26 -6.91 -15.69
CA PRO A 148 -14.20 -7.15 -14.25
C PRO A 148 -12.75 -7.29 -13.75
N TYR A 149 -12.53 -7.17 -12.43
CA TYR A 149 -11.21 -7.42 -11.87
C TYR A 149 -10.97 -8.92 -11.69
N PRO A 150 -9.73 -9.38 -11.93
CA PRO A 150 -9.37 -10.76 -11.66
C PRO A 150 -9.42 -11.03 -10.15
N ILE A 151 -10.10 -12.10 -9.76
CA ILE A 151 -10.29 -12.46 -8.34
C ILE A 151 -9.10 -13.27 -7.82
N ALA A 152 -8.50 -14.10 -8.68
CA ALA A 152 -7.41 -14.99 -8.32
C ALA A 152 -6.22 -14.81 -9.27
N TYR A 153 -5.01 -14.62 -8.71
CA TYR A 153 -3.75 -14.65 -9.45
C TYR A 153 -3.68 -13.73 -10.69
N ASN A 154 -4.34 -12.57 -10.65
CA ASN A 154 -4.42 -11.63 -11.78
C ASN A 154 -4.98 -12.25 -13.08
N LYS A 155 -5.76 -13.34 -12.98
CA LYS A 155 -6.46 -13.97 -14.10
C LYS A 155 -7.96 -14.08 -13.85
N VAL A 156 -8.73 -13.88 -14.93
CA VAL A 156 -10.15 -14.21 -14.98
C VAL A 156 -10.25 -15.65 -15.42
N GLN A 157 -10.71 -16.51 -14.52
CA GLN A 157 -10.87 -17.94 -14.77
C GLN A 157 -12.26 -18.39 -14.41
N TYR A 158 -12.90 -19.13 -15.32
CA TYR A 158 -14.20 -19.76 -15.11
C TYR A 158 -14.34 -21.00 -16.01
N ASP A 159 -15.37 -21.79 -15.74
CA ASP A 159 -15.76 -22.96 -16.52
C ASP A 159 -17.10 -22.64 -17.23
N PRO A 160 -17.21 -22.78 -18.57
CA PRO A 160 -18.46 -22.55 -19.28
C PRO A 160 -19.57 -23.54 -18.93
N GLN A 161 -19.23 -24.79 -18.61
CA GLN A 161 -20.19 -25.84 -18.27
C GLN A 161 -20.66 -25.69 -16.82
N ASN A 162 -19.73 -25.38 -15.91
CA ASN A 162 -20.02 -25.13 -14.50
C ASN A 162 -19.68 -23.69 -14.10
N PHE A 163 -20.58 -22.77 -14.44
CA PHE A 163 -20.38 -21.33 -14.30
C PHE A 163 -20.49 -20.78 -12.85
N THR A 164 -20.36 -21.63 -11.83
CA THR A 164 -20.38 -21.20 -10.42
C THR A 164 -19.26 -20.20 -10.09
N ASN A 165 -18.06 -20.42 -10.64
CA ASN A 165 -16.90 -19.55 -10.45
C ASN A 165 -16.99 -18.23 -11.24
N GLY A 166 -17.92 -18.14 -12.19
CA GLY A 166 -18.08 -16.98 -13.06
C GLY A 166 -19.02 -15.90 -12.52
N HIS A 167 -20.01 -16.28 -11.71
CA HIS A 167 -20.98 -15.35 -11.11
C HIS A 167 -20.36 -14.16 -10.37
N PRO A 168 -19.26 -14.29 -9.61
CA PRO A 168 -18.61 -13.16 -8.97
C PRO A 168 -18.16 -12.06 -9.94
N TYR A 169 -17.83 -12.39 -11.19
CA TYR A 169 -17.47 -11.40 -12.20
C TYR A 169 -18.70 -10.62 -12.69
N ILE A 170 -19.83 -11.32 -12.92
CA ILE A 170 -21.10 -10.67 -13.29
C ILE A 170 -21.56 -9.73 -12.17
N ASN A 171 -21.50 -10.18 -10.92
CA ASN A 171 -21.91 -9.35 -9.78
C ASN A 171 -21.05 -8.09 -9.65
N GLN A 172 -19.73 -8.21 -9.84
CA GLN A 172 -18.84 -7.04 -9.88
C GLN A 172 -19.19 -6.07 -11.00
N LEU A 173 -19.57 -6.58 -12.18
CA LEU A 173 -19.99 -5.74 -13.30
C LEU A 173 -21.32 -5.05 -13.00
N GLN A 174 -22.29 -5.76 -12.45
CA GLN A 174 -23.59 -5.19 -12.08
C GLN A 174 -23.46 -4.07 -11.04
N GLU A 175 -22.63 -4.27 -10.00
CA GLU A 175 -22.33 -3.22 -9.03
C GLU A 175 -21.62 -2.03 -9.69
N PHE A 176 -20.67 -2.30 -10.58
CA PHE A 176 -19.95 -1.26 -11.32
C PHE A 176 -20.85 -0.41 -12.23
N PHE A 177 -21.86 -1.03 -12.85
CA PHE A 177 -22.79 -0.36 -13.76
C PHE A 177 -23.98 0.31 -13.09
N THR A 178 -24.24 0.05 -11.81
CA THR A 178 -25.30 0.71 -11.03
C THR A 178 -25.34 2.25 -11.22
N PRO A 179 -24.20 2.99 -11.13
CA PRO A 179 -24.21 4.44 -11.38
C PRO A 179 -24.39 4.86 -12.86
N TYR A 180 -24.31 3.91 -13.80
CA TYR A 180 -24.45 4.17 -15.25
C TYR A 180 -25.86 3.89 -15.78
N GLU A 181 -26.70 3.17 -15.04
CA GLU A 181 -28.06 2.79 -15.48
C GLU A 181 -28.96 3.97 -15.83
N THR A 182 -28.70 5.15 -15.29
CA THR A 182 -29.48 6.36 -15.57
C THR A 182 -29.03 7.08 -16.84
N ILE A 183 -27.86 6.76 -17.38
CA ILE A 183 -27.22 7.51 -18.46
C ILE A 183 -27.69 7.08 -19.84
N ASP A 184 -28.02 8.03 -20.71
CA ASP A 184 -28.62 7.76 -22.01
C ASP A 184 -27.69 7.01 -22.98
N TRP A 185 -26.39 7.36 -23.03
CA TRP A 185 -25.43 6.67 -23.90
C TRP A 185 -25.19 5.21 -23.50
N TYR A 186 -25.38 4.87 -22.22
CA TYR A 186 -25.29 3.47 -21.77
C TYR A 186 -26.57 2.70 -22.14
N LYS A 187 -27.74 3.35 -22.04
CA LYS A 187 -29.03 2.75 -22.42
C LYS A 187 -29.20 2.51 -23.92
N SER A 188 -28.47 3.24 -24.76
CA SER A 188 -28.51 3.03 -26.22
C SER A 188 -27.81 1.74 -26.66
N GLU A 189 -26.99 1.14 -25.80
CA GLU A 189 -26.26 -0.09 -26.11
C GLU A 189 -27.11 -1.34 -25.90
N ASN A 190 -26.90 -2.33 -26.76
CA ASN A 190 -27.67 -3.59 -26.78
C ASN A 190 -26.83 -4.86 -26.62
N VAL A 191 -25.49 -4.73 -26.62
CA VAL A 191 -24.54 -5.83 -26.45
C VAL A 191 -23.66 -5.54 -25.23
N CYS A 192 -23.27 -6.58 -24.48
CA CYS A 192 -22.49 -6.45 -23.24
C CYS A 192 -23.25 -5.70 -22.14
N VAL A 193 -24.50 -6.08 -21.89
CA VAL A 193 -25.43 -5.44 -20.95
C VAL A 193 -25.80 -6.37 -19.80
N SER A 194 -26.48 -5.88 -18.77
CA SER A 194 -26.90 -6.74 -17.67
C SER A 194 -27.82 -7.89 -18.12
N ALA A 195 -28.63 -7.67 -19.15
CA ALA A 195 -29.57 -8.67 -19.69
C ALA A 195 -28.89 -9.89 -20.34
N ASP A 196 -27.69 -9.72 -20.92
CA ASP A 196 -26.90 -10.80 -21.52
C ASP A 196 -25.77 -11.30 -20.59
N ASN A 197 -25.85 -10.96 -19.29
CA ASN A 197 -24.79 -11.25 -18.32
C ASN A 197 -23.41 -10.74 -18.77
N TYR A 198 -23.37 -9.63 -19.51
CA TYR A 198 -22.16 -9.06 -20.07
C TYR A 198 -21.38 -10.05 -20.97
N GLY A 199 -22.11 -10.91 -21.69
CA GLY A 199 -21.56 -11.89 -22.63
C GLY A 199 -20.97 -13.16 -22.01
N PHE A 200 -20.94 -13.29 -20.68
CA PHE A 200 -20.49 -14.52 -20.02
C PHE A 200 -21.51 -15.68 -20.17
N PRO A 201 -21.08 -16.95 -20.30
CA PRO A 201 -19.69 -17.44 -20.32
C PRO A 201 -19.02 -17.51 -21.70
N GLU A 202 -19.78 -17.43 -22.79
CA GLU A 202 -19.27 -17.75 -24.13
C GLU A 202 -18.36 -16.67 -24.72
N THR A 203 -18.76 -15.40 -24.59
CA THR A 203 -18.07 -14.26 -25.19
C THR A 203 -17.97 -13.11 -24.18
N PRO A 204 -17.15 -13.27 -23.13
CA PRO A 204 -17.07 -12.32 -22.03
C PRO A 204 -16.69 -10.92 -22.51
N CYS A 205 -17.42 -9.91 -22.00
CA CYS A 205 -17.12 -8.51 -22.25
C CYS A 205 -16.25 -7.93 -21.14
N PHE A 206 -15.17 -7.26 -21.55
CA PHE A 206 -14.29 -6.50 -20.69
C PHE A 206 -14.44 -5.02 -20.95
N PHE A 207 -14.57 -4.23 -19.90
CA PHE A 207 -14.77 -2.79 -19.99
C PHE A 207 -13.49 -2.06 -19.65
N ILE A 208 -13.00 -1.28 -20.60
CA ILE A 208 -11.75 -0.55 -20.47
C ILE A 208 -12.06 0.90 -20.13
N LYS A 209 -11.31 1.39 -19.15
CA LYS A 209 -11.47 2.72 -18.59
C LYS A 209 -10.11 3.31 -18.27
N ILE A 210 -9.98 4.61 -18.48
CA ILE A 210 -8.80 5.38 -18.07
C ILE A 210 -9.03 5.96 -16.66
N ASN A 211 -7.98 5.97 -15.84
CA ASN A 211 -8.00 6.52 -14.48
C ASN A 211 -8.32 8.02 -14.50
N LYS A 212 -9.15 8.45 -13.55
CA LYS A 212 -9.52 9.86 -13.39
C LYS A 212 -8.34 10.64 -12.82
N ILE A 213 -7.80 11.61 -13.58
CA ILE A 213 -6.80 12.58 -13.11
C ILE A 213 -7.41 13.97 -13.19
N TYR A 214 -7.33 14.73 -12.10
CA TYR A 214 -7.90 16.08 -12.03
C TYR A 214 -7.22 17.02 -13.04
N GLY A 215 -8.01 17.69 -13.89
CA GLY A 215 -7.51 18.63 -14.88
C GLY A 215 -6.76 17.99 -16.06
N TRP A 216 -6.72 16.67 -16.15
CA TRP A 216 -6.11 15.98 -17.29
C TRP A 216 -7.05 15.95 -18.49
N SER A 217 -6.54 16.36 -19.66
CA SER A 217 -7.23 16.29 -20.93
C SER A 217 -6.38 15.49 -21.93
N PRO A 218 -6.98 14.59 -22.73
CA PRO A 218 -6.22 13.85 -23.72
C PRO A 218 -5.76 14.73 -24.87
N ASP A 219 -4.53 14.52 -25.30
CA ASP A 219 -4.01 15.09 -26.55
C ASP A 219 -4.26 14.07 -27.67
N CYS A 220 -5.40 14.20 -28.36
CA CYS A 220 -5.84 13.24 -29.36
C CYS A 220 -4.96 13.23 -30.62
N TYR A 221 -4.88 12.07 -31.26
CA TYR A 221 -4.27 11.94 -32.58
C TYR A 221 -5.23 12.47 -33.67
N THR A 222 -4.66 13.10 -34.68
CA THR A 222 -5.37 13.56 -35.87
C THR A 222 -5.00 12.64 -37.04
N ALA A 223 -5.83 12.57 -38.10
CA ALA A 223 -5.56 11.69 -39.26
C ALA A 223 -4.18 11.89 -39.94
N VAL A 224 -3.52 13.02 -39.69
CA VAL A 224 -2.18 13.36 -40.23
C VAL A 224 -1.04 12.90 -39.31
N ASP A 225 -1.26 12.88 -37.99
CA ASP A 225 -0.21 12.70 -36.98
C ASP A 225 -0.29 11.32 -36.32
N LEU A 226 -0.51 10.26 -37.10
CA LEU A 226 -0.64 8.90 -36.55
C LEU A 226 0.74 8.25 -36.36
N PRO A 227 1.00 7.59 -35.22
CA PRO A 227 2.29 6.97 -34.97
C PRO A 227 2.43 5.64 -35.73
N GLU A 228 3.66 5.30 -36.13
CA GLU A 228 3.97 4.11 -36.94
C GLU A 228 3.66 2.78 -36.25
N ASP A 229 3.61 2.76 -34.91
CA ASP A 229 3.31 1.55 -34.14
C ASP A 229 1.80 1.30 -33.98
N MET A 230 0.95 2.18 -34.50
CA MET A 230 -0.50 2.03 -34.49
C MET A 230 -0.94 0.94 -35.49
N PRO A 231 -1.83 0.02 -35.10
CA PRO A 231 -2.35 -1.00 -36.01
C PRO A 231 -3.06 -0.42 -37.23
N ASP A 232 -2.80 -1.02 -38.40
CA ASP A 232 -3.33 -0.54 -39.70
C ASP A 232 -4.86 -0.46 -39.71
N ASP A 233 -5.54 -1.41 -39.06
CA ASP A 233 -7.00 -1.44 -38.96
C ASP A 233 -7.55 -0.21 -38.22
N LEU A 234 -6.86 0.24 -37.16
CA LEU A 234 -7.22 1.45 -36.45
C LEU A 234 -6.89 2.70 -37.25
N VAL A 235 -5.75 2.72 -37.95
CA VAL A 235 -5.35 3.85 -38.81
C VAL A 235 -6.38 4.07 -39.92
N GLU A 236 -6.82 3.01 -40.59
CA GLU A 236 -7.88 3.08 -41.61
C GLU A 236 -9.21 3.56 -41.01
N HIS A 237 -9.57 3.04 -39.83
CA HIS A 237 -10.78 3.47 -39.13
C HIS A 237 -10.76 4.97 -38.80
N ILE A 238 -9.66 5.48 -38.24
CA ILE A 238 -9.52 6.91 -37.90
C ILE A 238 -9.58 7.79 -39.16
N LYS A 239 -8.93 7.38 -40.25
CA LYS A 239 -8.94 8.10 -41.52
C LYS A 239 -10.32 8.11 -42.18
N SER A 240 -11.15 7.10 -41.93
CA SER A 240 -12.52 7.02 -42.44
C SER A 240 -13.51 7.96 -41.72
N LEU A 241 -13.17 8.42 -40.52
CA LEU A 241 -14.04 9.22 -39.67
C LEU A 241 -13.93 10.72 -39.93
N GLU A 242 -15.04 11.43 -39.69
CA GLU A 242 -15.09 12.90 -39.71
C GLU A 242 -14.16 13.51 -38.64
N PRO A 243 -13.55 14.69 -38.89
CA PRO A 243 -12.57 15.31 -37.97
C PRO A 243 -13.08 15.51 -36.54
N GLU A 244 -14.37 15.83 -36.37
CA GLU A 244 -14.98 16.02 -35.04
C GLU A 244 -14.99 14.73 -34.21
N LYS A 245 -15.17 13.58 -34.87
CA LYS A 245 -15.20 12.25 -34.23
C LYS A 245 -13.80 11.66 -34.06
N GLN A 246 -12.76 12.29 -34.59
CA GLN A 246 -11.37 11.88 -34.38
C GLN A 246 -10.85 12.29 -32.99
N ASN A 247 -11.48 13.28 -32.33
CA ASN A 247 -11.10 13.80 -31.02
C ASN A 247 -11.49 12.84 -29.88
N GLN A 248 -10.86 11.67 -29.87
CA GLN A 248 -11.09 10.59 -28.91
C GLN A 248 -9.76 9.95 -28.52
N VAL A 249 -9.72 9.33 -27.34
CA VAL A 249 -8.63 8.42 -26.96
C VAL A 249 -8.99 7.05 -27.50
N TRP A 250 -8.17 6.54 -28.42
CA TRP A 250 -8.44 5.24 -29.02
C TRP A 250 -7.93 4.10 -28.14
N ILE A 251 -8.61 2.96 -28.18
CA ILE A 251 -8.21 1.75 -27.46
C ILE A 251 -8.03 0.62 -28.47
N THR A 252 -6.91 -0.09 -28.34
CA THR A 252 -6.66 -1.30 -29.12
C THR A 252 -6.19 -2.42 -28.22
N CYS A 253 -6.89 -3.55 -28.33
CA CYS A 253 -6.57 -4.80 -27.70
C CYS A 253 -5.95 -5.76 -28.72
N VAL A 254 -4.87 -6.40 -28.31
CA VAL A 254 -4.13 -7.39 -29.11
C VAL A 254 -3.87 -8.61 -28.23
N ASP A 255 -4.06 -9.79 -28.79
CA ASP A 255 -3.69 -11.05 -28.17
C ASP A 255 -2.16 -11.23 -28.21
N GLU A 256 -1.55 -11.49 -27.07
CA GLU A 256 -0.11 -11.75 -26.95
C GLU A 256 0.22 -13.25 -26.94
N SER A 257 -0.78 -14.12 -26.78
CA SER A 257 -0.58 -15.57 -26.68
C SER A 257 -0.50 -16.20 -28.07
N HIS A 258 -1.64 -16.35 -28.75
CA HIS A 258 -1.74 -17.22 -29.94
C HIS A 258 -2.41 -16.55 -31.16
N ASN A 259 -2.87 -15.29 -31.04
CA ASN A 259 -3.60 -14.55 -32.09
C ASN A 259 -4.84 -15.28 -32.64
N SER A 260 -5.32 -16.31 -31.94
CA SER A 260 -6.47 -17.13 -32.31
C SER A 260 -7.79 -16.54 -31.82
N THR A 261 -7.71 -15.53 -30.95
CA THR A 261 -8.89 -14.93 -30.32
C THR A 261 -9.54 -13.85 -31.17
N LYS A 262 -10.86 -13.88 -31.23
CA LYS A 262 -11.65 -12.84 -31.91
C LYS A 262 -11.97 -11.72 -30.93
N ILE A 263 -11.58 -10.50 -31.26
CA ILE A 263 -11.79 -9.31 -30.45
C ILE A 263 -12.72 -8.35 -31.19
N GLU A 264 -13.84 -7.99 -30.56
CA GLU A 264 -14.85 -7.09 -31.11
C GLU A 264 -15.10 -5.91 -30.15
N TYR A 265 -15.55 -4.78 -30.69
CA TYR A 265 -15.76 -3.54 -29.91
C TYR A 265 -17.19 -3.03 -30.10
N PRO A 266 -18.17 -3.62 -29.40
CA PRO A 266 -19.57 -3.33 -29.62
C PRO A 266 -19.94 -1.85 -29.37
N TRP A 267 -19.28 -1.17 -28.42
CA TRP A 267 -19.55 0.24 -28.08
C TRP A 267 -18.60 1.22 -28.81
N GLY A 268 -17.88 0.74 -29.83
CA GLY A 268 -16.81 1.50 -30.47
C GLY A 268 -15.47 1.42 -29.73
N ARG A 269 -14.43 1.95 -30.38
CA ARG A 269 -13.01 1.83 -29.94
C ARG A 269 -12.45 3.10 -29.31
N GLY A 270 -13.26 4.13 -29.10
CA GLY A 270 -12.82 5.45 -28.71
C GLY A 270 -13.50 5.95 -27.44
N LEU A 271 -12.75 6.67 -26.61
CA LEU A 271 -13.25 7.42 -25.48
C LEU A 271 -13.28 8.91 -25.87
N ALA A 272 -14.46 9.48 -26.01
CA ALA A 272 -14.59 10.85 -26.51
C ALA A 272 -13.89 11.88 -25.58
N SER A 273 -13.16 12.81 -26.19
CA SER A 273 -12.45 13.86 -25.44
C SER A 273 -13.38 14.79 -24.67
N SER A 274 -14.66 14.86 -25.04
CA SER A 274 -15.68 15.69 -24.37
C SER A 274 -15.95 15.29 -22.92
N PHE A 275 -15.61 14.06 -22.53
CA PHE A 275 -15.69 13.61 -21.14
C PHE A 275 -14.51 14.07 -20.28
N TYR A 276 -13.56 14.80 -20.86
CA TYR A 276 -12.38 15.31 -20.18
C TYR A 276 -12.32 16.85 -20.32
N PRO A 277 -11.72 17.58 -19.37
CA PRO A 277 -11.02 17.09 -18.19
C PRO A 277 -11.93 16.74 -17.01
N PHE A 278 -11.44 15.87 -16.12
CA PHE A 278 -12.13 15.58 -14.86
C PHE A 278 -11.92 16.72 -13.86
N ASN A 279 -12.99 17.42 -13.50
CA ASN A 279 -12.96 18.57 -12.58
C ASN A 279 -13.62 18.29 -11.22
N ASN A 280 -13.75 17.01 -10.83
CA ASN A 280 -14.41 16.59 -9.59
C ASN A 280 -15.87 17.09 -9.48
N THR A 281 -16.57 17.13 -10.61
CA THR A 281 -18.00 17.46 -10.68
C THR A 281 -18.85 16.29 -10.18
N ASP A 282 -19.83 16.59 -9.35
CA ASP A 282 -20.74 15.60 -8.80
C ASP A 282 -21.54 14.93 -9.93
N GLY A 283 -21.66 13.60 -9.90
CA GLY A 283 -22.30 12.83 -10.97
C GLY A 283 -21.44 12.61 -12.22
N TYR A 284 -20.14 12.92 -12.19
CA TYR A 284 -19.23 12.61 -13.30
C TYR A 284 -19.05 11.10 -13.52
N GLN A 285 -19.37 10.66 -14.74
CA GLN A 285 -19.23 9.29 -15.19
C GLN A 285 -18.15 9.20 -16.26
N SER A 286 -17.21 8.27 -16.06
CA SER A 286 -16.13 8.12 -17.03
C SER A 286 -16.61 7.37 -18.25
N PRO A 287 -16.13 7.72 -19.45
CA PRO A 287 -16.42 6.95 -20.63
C PRO A 287 -15.81 5.54 -20.52
N LEU A 288 -16.43 4.59 -21.20
CA LEU A 288 -16.05 3.18 -21.20
C LEU A 288 -16.02 2.67 -22.63
N VAL A 289 -15.12 1.73 -22.90
CA VAL A 289 -15.14 0.92 -24.12
C VAL A 289 -15.38 -0.52 -23.73
N ALA A 290 -16.38 -1.16 -24.33
CA ALA A 290 -16.60 -2.59 -24.22
C ALA A 290 -15.77 -3.33 -25.25
N VAL A 291 -15.06 -4.37 -24.78
CA VAL A 291 -14.26 -5.28 -25.60
C VAL A 291 -14.80 -6.67 -25.39
N LYS A 292 -15.46 -7.18 -26.42
CA LYS A 292 -16.01 -8.53 -26.45
C LYS A 292 -14.93 -9.49 -26.94
N ILE A 293 -14.67 -10.51 -26.15
CA ILE A 293 -13.58 -11.47 -26.42
C ILE A 293 -14.20 -12.83 -26.63
N THR A 294 -13.89 -13.45 -27.77
CA THR A 294 -14.21 -14.86 -28.04
C THR A 294 -12.90 -15.65 -27.96
N PRO A 295 -12.66 -16.35 -26.83
CA PRO A 295 -11.44 -17.14 -26.65
C PRO A 295 -11.46 -18.39 -27.53
N ALA A 296 -10.28 -18.87 -27.90
CA ALA A 296 -10.13 -20.22 -28.45
C ALA A 296 -10.35 -21.26 -27.33
N VAL A 297 -10.87 -22.43 -27.69
CA VAL A 297 -11.21 -23.50 -26.73
C VAL A 297 -9.95 -23.99 -26.01
N ASP A 298 -10.03 -24.09 -24.67
CA ASP A 298 -8.99 -24.62 -23.75
C ASP A 298 -7.63 -23.87 -23.78
N ASP A 299 -7.67 -22.56 -24.02
CA ASP A 299 -6.45 -21.74 -24.11
C ASP A 299 -6.37 -20.66 -23.02
N THR A 300 -5.13 -20.36 -22.59
CA THR A 300 -4.83 -19.20 -21.74
C THR A 300 -4.54 -18.00 -22.63
N VAL A 301 -5.51 -17.10 -22.74
CA VAL A 301 -5.41 -15.93 -23.59
C VAL A 301 -4.89 -14.75 -22.78
N SER A 302 -3.82 -14.13 -23.27
CA SER A 302 -3.25 -12.91 -22.70
C SER A 302 -3.50 -11.73 -23.61
N ILE A 303 -4.47 -10.89 -23.29
CA ILE A 303 -4.87 -9.75 -24.11
C ILE A 303 -4.29 -8.46 -23.52
N ARG A 304 -3.54 -7.72 -24.33
CA ARG A 304 -3.04 -6.39 -23.97
C ARG A 304 -3.90 -5.33 -24.64
N CYS A 305 -4.49 -4.47 -23.83
CA CYS A 305 -5.27 -3.33 -24.29
C CYS A 305 -4.55 -2.02 -24.01
N ARG A 306 -4.14 -1.33 -25.07
CA ARG A 306 -3.42 -0.06 -25.04
C ARG A 306 -4.36 1.10 -25.32
N ALA A 307 -4.15 2.22 -24.63
CA ALA A 307 -4.79 3.50 -24.93
C ALA A 307 -3.85 4.39 -25.78
N TRP A 308 -4.42 5.12 -26.73
CA TRP A 308 -3.71 5.95 -27.69
C TRP A 308 -4.11 7.41 -27.53
N ALA A 309 -3.19 8.19 -26.96
CA ALA A 309 -3.17 9.65 -27.02
C ALA A 309 -1.70 10.10 -27.02
N LYS A 310 -1.42 11.32 -27.51
CA LYS A 310 -0.06 11.88 -27.58
C LYS A 310 0.57 12.05 -26.19
N ASN A 311 -0.25 12.31 -25.18
CA ASN A 311 0.17 12.50 -23.79
C ASN A 311 0.02 11.26 -22.89
N ILE A 312 -0.29 10.08 -23.46
CA ILE A 312 -0.24 8.81 -22.74
C ILE A 312 1.09 8.14 -23.06
N ILE A 313 1.92 8.00 -22.03
CA ILE A 313 3.22 7.33 -22.18
C ILE A 313 2.97 5.83 -22.19
N TYR A 314 3.45 5.18 -23.25
CA TYR A 314 3.39 3.74 -23.40
C TYR A 314 4.73 3.12 -23.03
N ASN A 315 4.75 2.27 -22.01
CA ASN A 315 5.93 1.53 -21.61
C ASN A 315 5.58 0.07 -21.34
N LYS A 316 6.11 -0.85 -22.16
CA LYS A 316 5.94 -2.31 -22.03
C LYS A 316 6.74 -2.94 -20.89
N SER A 317 7.59 -2.18 -20.20
CA SER A 317 8.46 -2.71 -19.14
C SER A 317 7.64 -3.29 -18.00
N ILE A 318 7.97 -4.52 -17.57
CA ILE A 318 7.27 -5.20 -16.45
C ILE A 318 7.34 -4.37 -15.15
N LYS A 319 8.44 -3.62 -14.94
CA LYS A 319 8.68 -2.83 -13.73
C LYS A 319 7.91 -1.51 -13.71
N GLU A 320 7.66 -0.91 -14.88
CA GLU A 320 7.10 0.44 -15.04
C GLU A 320 6.04 0.42 -16.16
N GLN A 321 5.05 -0.45 -16.01
CA GLN A 321 3.97 -0.61 -16.98
C GLN A 321 3.13 0.66 -17.05
N SER A 322 2.93 1.20 -18.25
CA SER A 322 2.10 2.39 -18.44
C SER A 322 1.46 2.43 -19.83
N GLY A 323 0.30 3.07 -19.92
CA GLY A 323 -0.47 3.24 -21.17
C GLY A 323 -1.22 1.99 -21.65
N TYR A 324 -1.25 0.90 -20.89
CA TYR A 324 -2.03 -0.30 -21.21
C TYR A 324 -2.47 -1.06 -19.97
N THR A 325 -3.45 -1.95 -20.15
CA THR A 325 -3.85 -2.98 -19.18
C THR A 325 -3.72 -4.36 -19.81
N ARG A 326 -3.44 -5.37 -18.99
CA ARG A 326 -3.32 -6.78 -19.43
C ARG A 326 -4.44 -7.59 -18.81
N ILE A 327 -5.16 -8.31 -19.66
CA ILE A 327 -6.24 -9.21 -19.30
C ILE A 327 -5.71 -10.63 -19.51
N LEU A 328 -5.68 -11.42 -18.44
CA LEU A 328 -5.38 -12.85 -18.52
C LEU A 328 -6.70 -13.60 -18.38
N LEU A 329 -7.14 -14.27 -19.43
CA LEU A 329 -8.38 -15.03 -19.48
C LEU A 329 -8.06 -16.52 -19.62
N HIS A 330 -8.68 -17.34 -18.79
CA HIS A 330 -8.57 -18.80 -18.86
C HIS A 330 -9.95 -19.43 -18.79
N VAL A 331 -10.34 -20.12 -19.85
CA VAL A 331 -11.64 -20.79 -19.93
C VAL A 331 -11.41 -22.29 -19.79
N ASN A 332 -11.75 -22.85 -18.63
CA ASN A 332 -11.65 -24.30 -18.40
C ASN A 332 -12.77 -24.99 -19.18
N VAL A 333 -12.46 -25.65 -20.29
CA VAL A 333 -13.45 -26.52 -20.93
C VAL A 333 -13.23 -27.92 -20.36
N ALA A 334 -14.21 -28.41 -19.59
CA ALA A 334 -14.14 -29.78 -19.10
C ALA A 334 -14.11 -30.75 -20.29
N ASP A 335 -12.99 -31.44 -20.46
CA ASP A 335 -12.89 -32.55 -21.38
C ASP A 335 -13.87 -33.64 -20.93
N ASN A 336 -14.97 -33.82 -21.68
CA ASN A 336 -15.87 -34.97 -21.55
C ASN A 336 -15.24 -36.25 -22.15
N THR A 337 -13.96 -36.46 -21.92
CA THR A 337 -13.22 -37.67 -22.28
C THR A 337 -12.84 -38.45 -21.03
N THR A 338 -13.83 -38.77 -20.20
CA THR A 338 -13.75 -39.98 -19.36
C THR A 338 -14.01 -41.18 -20.25
N ASP A 339 -12.92 -41.83 -20.66
CA ASP A 339 -12.77 -43.28 -20.82
C ASP A 339 -14.06 -44.08 -21.05
N VAL A 340 -14.46 -44.20 -22.31
CA VAL A 340 -15.11 -45.43 -22.78
C VAL A 340 -13.99 -46.46 -22.98
N LEU A 341 -13.45 -46.98 -21.89
CA LEU A 341 -12.73 -48.25 -21.89
C LEU A 341 -13.78 -49.35 -21.76
N THR A 342 -14.32 -49.76 -22.90
CA THR A 342 -14.96 -51.06 -23.12
C THR A 342 -13.98 -52.20 -22.98
#